data_AF-A0A946YS60-F1
#
_entry.id   AF-A0A946YS60-F1
#
_cell.length_a   1.000
_cell.length_b   1.000
_cell.length_c   1.000
_cell.angle_alpha   90.00
_cell.angle_beta   90.00
_cell.angle_gamma   90.00
#
_symmetry.space_group_name_H-M   'P 1'
#
loop_
_entity.id
_entity.type
_entity.pdbx_description
1 polymer ?
#
loop_
_entity_poly.entity_id
_entity_poly.type
_entity_poly.pdbx_seq_one_letter_code
_entity_poly.pdbx_strand_id
1 'polypeptide(L)'
;PHSMGEWSKASRSHADYMRDGDFFSSEKSFIADDAMNVRLEFVSEAGDIEVKKELALEKGEVLDGMFMSRQALRDFFEATLEEAKDTGVMWSLHVKATMMKVSHPIVFGHAVTVFYKDLFDKHGETFDRLGVNPNNGLGSVYEKIADLPRSLHDEIIEDIQACYATRPELAMVDSVKGISNLHVPSDIIVDASMPAMIRNSGQMWGPDGRAKDTKAVMPESTYARIYQEVINFCKTNGAFDPRTMGSVSNVGLMARKAEEYGSHDKTFEVKQPGTMRVVDESGKVYIEHQVEEGDIWRACQTKDDAIRDWVKLAVTRARKSDTPAIFWLDDEREHDMNLANKVRQYLGEHDTDGLDISILPYLKAIRQSMERQIRGLDTISVTGNVLRDYLTDLFPIMELGTSAKMLSIVPMLKGGGMYETGAGGSAPKHVQQVVEENHLRWDSLGEFLALAVSLEDFGEHHNNKRAEILSVTLDEATEKVLDNNKSPSRRTGELDNRGSHFYLAMYWAEKVAAQKDDPELAAKFADLAKQLAANEDKILTELAEVQGVEVDIKGYYHPDMHRVEEVMRPSPTLNTIING
;
A
#
# COMPACT_ATOMS: atom_id res chain seq x y z
N PRO A 1 10.31 6.36 20.92
CA PRO A 1 10.72 6.00 19.54
C PRO A 1 10.56 4.49 19.34
N HIS A 2 10.00 4.06 18.22
CA HIS A 2 9.91 2.63 17.85
C HIS A 2 11.28 2.06 17.46
N SER A 3 11.35 0.73 17.35
CA SER A 3 12.56 0.05 16.89
C SER A 3 12.87 0.36 15.42
N MET A 4 14.13 0.66 15.14
CA MET A 4 14.71 0.81 13.81
C MET A 4 15.96 -0.08 13.75
N GLY A 5 16.03 -0.99 12.79
CA GLY A 5 17.16 -1.89 12.63
C GLY A 5 18.41 -1.13 12.17
N GLU A 6 19.57 -1.45 12.74
CA GLU A 6 20.84 -0.83 12.37
C GLU A 6 21.21 -1.18 10.92
N TRP A 7 21.65 -0.18 10.16
CA TRP A 7 22.11 -0.36 8.78
C TRP A 7 23.62 -0.47 8.69
N SER A 8 24.10 -1.59 8.16
CA SER A 8 25.51 -1.78 7.84
C SER A 8 25.85 -1.19 6.47
N LYS A 9 26.97 -0.46 6.39
CA LYS A 9 27.58 -0.04 5.12
C LYS A 9 27.94 -1.21 4.21
N ALA A 10 28.18 -2.39 4.80
CA ALA A 10 28.50 -3.63 4.10
C ALA A 10 27.25 -4.48 3.79
N SER A 11 26.04 -4.00 4.09
CA SER A 11 24.81 -4.70 3.73
C SER A 11 24.79 -4.98 2.23
N ARG A 12 24.39 -6.20 1.88
CA ARG A 12 24.31 -6.71 0.51
C ARG A 12 22.90 -6.57 -0.06
N SER A 13 21.94 -6.14 0.75
CA SER A 13 20.56 -5.93 0.33
C SER A 13 20.45 -4.87 -0.75
N HIS A 14 19.61 -5.13 -1.75
CA HIS A 14 19.36 -4.19 -2.84
C HIS A 14 18.02 -4.54 -3.49
N ALA A 15 17.40 -3.52 -4.08
CA ALA A 15 16.29 -3.68 -5.00
C ALA A 15 16.83 -4.04 -6.38
N ASP A 16 16.18 -4.98 -7.05
CA ASP A 16 16.52 -5.38 -8.41
C ASP A 16 15.29 -5.32 -9.31
N TYR A 17 15.46 -4.82 -10.53
CA TYR A 17 14.39 -4.49 -11.46
C TYR A 17 14.84 -4.67 -12.91
N MET A 18 13.90 -4.77 -13.86
CA MET A 18 14.24 -4.89 -15.29
C MET A 18 14.93 -3.61 -15.79
N ARG A 19 15.85 -3.75 -16.76
CA ARG A 19 16.57 -2.62 -17.38
C ARG A 19 16.09 -2.33 -18.81
N ASP A 20 15.25 -3.20 -19.34
CA ASP A 20 14.58 -3.11 -20.63
C ASP A 20 13.39 -4.08 -20.64
N GLY A 21 12.43 -3.88 -21.54
CA GLY A 21 11.29 -4.78 -21.76
C GLY A 21 10.21 -4.76 -20.68
N ASP A 22 10.20 -3.76 -19.80
CA ASP A 22 9.15 -3.51 -18.81
C ASP A 22 8.21 -2.38 -19.24
N PHE A 23 7.23 -2.01 -18.39
CA PHE A 23 6.29 -0.94 -18.74
C PHE A 23 6.98 0.41 -18.88
N PHE A 24 7.98 0.70 -18.03
CA PHE A 24 8.79 1.91 -18.14
C PHE A 24 9.43 2.03 -19.54
N SER A 25 10.04 0.95 -20.03
CA SER A 25 10.81 0.94 -21.29
C SER A 25 9.94 1.14 -22.54
N SER A 26 8.64 0.85 -22.46
CA SER A 26 7.73 0.86 -23.60
C SER A 26 6.64 1.92 -23.52
N GLU A 27 6.61 2.74 -22.46
CA GLU A 27 5.54 3.71 -22.25
C GLU A 27 5.49 4.76 -23.37
N LYS A 28 4.29 4.97 -23.91
CA LYS A 28 3.95 6.10 -24.78
C LYS A 28 2.73 6.82 -24.22
N SER A 29 2.65 8.13 -24.39
CA SER A 29 1.55 8.93 -23.85
C SER A 29 1.19 10.12 -24.72
N PHE A 30 -0.10 10.47 -24.75
CA PHE A 30 -0.58 11.70 -25.38
C PHE A 30 -1.68 12.39 -24.56
N ILE A 31 -1.91 13.67 -24.86
CA ILE A 31 -3.01 14.46 -24.32
C ILE A 31 -4.07 14.63 -25.41
N ALA A 32 -5.33 14.33 -25.10
CA ALA A 32 -6.43 14.53 -26.04
C ALA A 32 -6.71 16.04 -26.22
N ASP A 33 -6.54 16.57 -27.43
CA ASP A 33 -6.74 17.99 -27.73
C ASP A 33 -8.22 18.43 -27.61
N ASP A 34 -9.13 17.51 -27.90
CA ASP A 34 -10.59 17.65 -27.80
C ASP A 34 -11.20 16.32 -27.32
N ALA A 35 -12.49 16.34 -26.96
CA ALA A 35 -13.21 15.11 -26.64
C ALA A 35 -13.25 14.19 -27.88
N MET A 36 -12.87 12.94 -27.71
CA MET A 36 -12.67 11.99 -28.81
C MET A 36 -12.96 10.55 -28.38
N ASN A 37 -13.35 9.70 -29.32
CA ASN A 37 -13.40 8.25 -29.07
C ASN A 37 -12.15 7.58 -29.62
N VAL A 38 -11.60 6.64 -28.86
CA VAL A 38 -10.49 5.80 -29.29
C VAL A 38 -10.82 4.32 -29.14
N ARG A 39 -10.20 3.50 -29.97
CA ARG A 39 -10.22 2.04 -29.84
C ARG A 39 -8.84 1.52 -29.51
N LEU A 40 -8.80 0.57 -28.58
CA LEU A 40 -7.65 -0.28 -28.32
C LEU A 40 -7.79 -1.49 -29.25
N GLU A 41 -6.87 -1.63 -30.20
CA GLU A 41 -6.91 -2.67 -31.22
C GLU A 41 -5.67 -3.57 -31.12
N PHE A 42 -5.88 -4.87 -31.34
CA PHE A 42 -4.83 -5.82 -31.67
C PHE A 42 -4.88 -6.11 -33.17
N VAL A 43 -3.73 -6.06 -33.84
CA VAL A 43 -3.58 -6.40 -35.26
C VAL A 43 -2.68 -7.62 -35.34
N SER A 44 -3.20 -8.73 -35.88
CA SER A 44 -2.41 -9.95 -36.08
C SER A 44 -1.36 -9.78 -37.18
N GLU A 45 -0.37 -10.66 -37.24
CA GLU A 45 0.59 -10.70 -38.36
C GLU A 45 -0.08 -10.94 -39.73
N ALA A 46 -1.28 -11.55 -39.75
CA ALA A 46 -2.10 -11.73 -40.95
C ALA A 46 -2.88 -10.46 -41.35
N GLY A 47 -2.88 -9.43 -40.50
CA GLY A 47 -3.61 -8.17 -40.70
C GLY A 47 -5.03 -8.16 -40.15
N ASP A 48 -5.46 -9.21 -39.44
CA ASP A 48 -6.78 -9.24 -38.80
C ASP A 48 -6.81 -8.27 -37.62
N ILE A 49 -7.88 -7.49 -37.51
CA ILE A 49 -8.06 -6.49 -36.46
C ILE A 49 -9.07 -7.01 -35.43
N GLU A 50 -8.65 -7.06 -34.18
CA GLU A 50 -9.51 -7.33 -33.03
C GLU A 50 -9.61 -6.07 -32.17
N VAL A 51 -10.82 -5.51 -32.02
CA VAL A 51 -11.07 -4.40 -31.11
C VAL A 51 -11.14 -4.96 -29.68
N LYS A 52 -10.14 -4.66 -28.86
CA LYS A 52 -10.09 -5.07 -27.45
C LYS A 52 -11.01 -4.22 -26.58
N LYS A 53 -11.11 -2.92 -26.88
CA LYS A 53 -11.95 -1.97 -26.12
C LYS A 53 -12.18 -0.68 -26.88
N GLU A 54 -13.29 -0.01 -26.58
CA GLU A 54 -13.57 1.37 -26.97
C GLU A 54 -13.57 2.28 -25.74
N LEU A 55 -13.04 3.49 -25.88
CA LEU A 55 -12.93 4.49 -24.81
C LEU A 55 -13.37 5.85 -25.31
N ALA A 56 -14.16 6.56 -24.50
CA ALA A 56 -14.42 7.98 -24.69
C ALA A 56 -13.43 8.79 -23.83
N LEU A 57 -12.67 9.65 -24.49
CA LEU A 57 -11.72 10.57 -23.87
C LEU A 57 -12.32 11.98 -23.78
N GLU A 58 -12.09 12.63 -22.66
CA GLU A 58 -12.41 14.03 -22.43
C GLU A 58 -11.31 14.94 -22.98
N LYS A 59 -11.67 16.19 -23.28
CA LYS A 59 -10.67 17.20 -23.65
C LYS A 59 -9.64 17.36 -22.53
N GLY A 60 -8.37 17.33 -22.89
CA GLY A 60 -7.25 17.45 -21.97
C GLY A 60 -6.94 16.18 -21.18
N GLU A 61 -7.66 15.07 -21.40
CA GLU A 61 -7.34 13.80 -20.77
C GLU A 61 -5.99 13.26 -21.25
N VAL A 62 -5.20 12.72 -20.32
CA VAL A 62 -3.95 12.03 -20.62
C VAL A 62 -4.26 10.54 -20.79
N LEU A 63 -3.81 9.96 -21.90
CA LEU A 63 -3.87 8.52 -22.14
C LEU A 63 -2.45 8.00 -22.41
N ASP A 64 -2.08 6.96 -21.70
CA ASP A 64 -0.83 6.23 -21.87
C ASP A 64 -1.08 4.77 -22.27
N GLY A 65 -0.12 4.18 -22.95
CA GLY A 65 -0.11 2.79 -23.38
C GLY A 65 1.29 2.22 -23.28
N MET A 66 1.41 0.98 -22.83
CA MET A 66 2.67 0.34 -22.44
C MET A 66 2.53 -1.18 -22.47
N PHE A 67 3.64 -1.90 -22.55
CA PHE A 67 3.66 -3.34 -22.40
C PHE A 67 4.87 -3.86 -21.61
N MET A 68 4.74 -5.04 -21.02
CA MET A 68 5.83 -5.78 -20.40
C MET A 68 6.06 -7.06 -21.20
N SER A 69 7.29 -7.26 -21.66
CA SER A 69 7.70 -8.45 -22.39
C SER A 69 7.78 -9.65 -21.46
N ARG A 70 7.04 -10.72 -21.78
CA ARG A 70 7.12 -11.98 -21.05
C ARG A 70 8.51 -12.58 -21.12
N GLN A 71 9.15 -12.52 -22.29
CA GLN A 71 10.49 -13.08 -22.47
C GLN A 71 11.50 -12.36 -21.60
N ALA A 72 11.56 -11.01 -21.68
CA ALA A 72 12.46 -10.20 -20.87
C ALA A 72 12.21 -10.40 -19.36
N LEU A 73 10.95 -10.51 -18.95
CA LEU A 73 10.58 -10.75 -17.55
C LEU A 73 11.09 -12.11 -17.05
N ARG A 74 10.93 -13.17 -17.84
CA ARG A 74 11.37 -14.53 -17.45
C ARG A 74 12.90 -14.62 -17.42
N ASP A 75 13.57 -14.01 -18.39
CA ASP A 75 15.03 -13.94 -18.41
C ASP A 75 15.58 -13.16 -17.22
N PHE A 76 14.93 -12.04 -16.87
CA PHE A 76 15.23 -11.28 -15.67
C PHE A 76 15.06 -12.12 -14.40
N PHE A 77 13.95 -12.87 -14.25
CA PHE A 77 13.76 -13.74 -13.10
C PHE A 77 14.85 -14.81 -13.00
N GLU A 78 15.19 -15.50 -14.09
CA GLU A 78 16.25 -16.51 -14.05
C GLU A 78 17.60 -15.89 -13.67
N ALA A 79 17.95 -14.73 -14.23
CA ALA A 79 19.18 -14.02 -13.92
C ALA A 79 19.26 -13.59 -12.44
N THR A 80 18.17 -13.03 -11.89
CA THR A 80 18.15 -12.63 -10.47
C THR A 80 18.24 -13.80 -9.52
N LEU A 81 17.67 -14.97 -9.87
CA LEU A 81 17.77 -16.19 -9.09
C LEU A 81 19.20 -16.73 -9.07
N GLU A 82 19.85 -16.78 -10.24
CA GLU A 82 21.24 -17.25 -10.32
C GLU A 82 22.18 -16.31 -9.56
N GLU A 83 22.03 -14.99 -9.73
CA GLU A 83 22.85 -14.02 -9.01
C GLU A 83 22.63 -14.11 -7.49
N ALA A 84 21.38 -14.24 -7.02
CA ALA A 84 21.09 -14.40 -5.60
C ALA A 84 21.74 -15.67 -5.02
N LYS A 85 21.77 -16.76 -5.79
CA LYS A 85 22.43 -18.02 -5.41
C LYS A 85 23.94 -17.87 -5.36
N ASP A 86 24.55 -17.33 -6.41
CA ASP A 86 26.00 -17.13 -6.51
C ASP A 86 26.53 -16.19 -5.44
N THR A 87 25.75 -15.16 -5.13
CA THR A 87 26.09 -14.22 -4.08
C THR A 87 25.70 -14.74 -2.70
N GLY A 88 24.80 -15.72 -2.58
CA GLY A 88 24.30 -16.21 -1.28
C GLY A 88 23.48 -15.15 -0.54
N VAL A 89 22.77 -14.29 -1.28
CA VAL A 89 21.80 -13.34 -0.75
C VAL A 89 20.41 -13.93 -0.94
N MET A 90 19.53 -13.77 0.05
CA MET A 90 18.17 -14.32 -0.04
C MET A 90 17.36 -13.61 -1.12
N TRP A 91 16.61 -14.35 -1.94
CA TRP A 91 15.76 -13.80 -2.98
C TRP A 91 14.36 -13.50 -2.44
N SER A 92 13.78 -12.35 -2.81
CA SER A 92 12.39 -12.00 -2.50
C SER A 92 11.72 -11.29 -3.68
N LEU A 93 10.40 -11.46 -3.80
CA LEU A 93 9.54 -10.83 -4.79
C LEU A 93 8.58 -9.87 -4.13
N HIS A 94 8.55 -8.64 -4.63
CA HIS A 94 7.71 -7.56 -4.14
C HIS A 94 6.86 -7.03 -5.31
N VAL A 95 5.58 -7.38 -5.31
CA VAL A 95 4.59 -6.93 -6.29
C VAL A 95 3.31 -6.52 -5.58
N LYS A 96 2.32 -6.02 -6.32
CA LYS A 96 1.01 -5.58 -5.80
C LYS A 96 -0.15 -6.35 -6.41
N ALA A 97 -0.17 -7.68 -6.24
CA ALA A 97 -1.08 -8.57 -6.97
C ALA A 97 -2.57 -8.41 -6.60
N THR A 98 -2.88 -7.88 -5.41
CA THR A 98 -4.25 -7.62 -4.95
C THR A 98 -4.90 -6.43 -5.65
N MET A 99 -4.15 -5.35 -5.85
CA MET A 99 -4.64 -4.13 -6.50
C MET A 99 -4.47 -4.23 -8.02
N MET A 100 -3.31 -4.66 -8.51
CA MET A 100 -3.05 -4.86 -9.94
C MET A 100 -3.58 -6.21 -10.42
N LYS A 101 -4.91 -6.39 -10.33
CA LYS A 101 -5.64 -7.66 -10.43
C LYS A 101 -5.41 -8.48 -11.69
N VAL A 102 -4.91 -7.87 -12.76
CA VAL A 102 -4.64 -8.55 -14.04
C VAL A 102 -3.15 -8.75 -14.23
N SER A 103 -2.35 -7.67 -14.25
CA SER A 103 -0.93 -7.75 -14.58
C SER A 103 -0.09 -8.49 -13.53
N HIS A 104 -0.21 -8.12 -12.26
CA HIS A 104 0.70 -8.63 -11.23
C HIS A 104 0.51 -10.11 -10.87
N PRO A 105 -0.70 -10.70 -10.91
CA PRO A 105 -0.84 -12.15 -10.83
C PRO A 105 -0.11 -12.89 -11.95
N ILE A 106 -0.08 -12.37 -13.18
CA ILE A 106 0.67 -12.97 -14.30
C ILE A 106 2.19 -12.86 -14.03
N VAL A 107 2.67 -11.69 -13.62
CA VAL A 107 4.08 -11.49 -13.23
C VAL A 107 4.48 -12.46 -12.10
N PHE A 108 3.61 -12.62 -11.10
CA PHE A 108 3.83 -13.55 -9.99
C PHE A 108 3.87 -15.00 -10.45
N GLY A 109 2.96 -15.41 -11.34
CA GLY A 109 2.96 -16.77 -11.91
C GLY A 109 4.21 -17.05 -12.75
N HIS A 110 4.76 -16.06 -13.45
CA HIS A 110 6.05 -16.20 -14.10
C HIS A 110 7.19 -16.40 -13.10
N ALA A 111 7.23 -15.67 -11.99
CA ALA A 111 8.22 -15.91 -10.93
C ALA A 111 8.12 -17.33 -10.36
N VAL A 112 6.89 -17.82 -10.09
CA VAL A 112 6.63 -19.19 -9.61
C VAL A 112 7.14 -20.22 -10.62
N THR A 113 6.72 -20.12 -11.88
CA THR A 113 7.10 -21.11 -12.91
C THR A 113 8.59 -21.06 -13.25
N VAL A 114 9.26 -19.92 -13.13
CA VAL A 114 10.71 -19.83 -13.32
C VAL A 114 11.45 -20.42 -12.11
N PHE A 115 11.04 -20.08 -10.87
CA PHE A 115 11.67 -20.63 -9.66
C PHE A 115 11.59 -22.17 -9.64
N TYR A 116 10.38 -22.71 -9.83
CA TYR A 116 10.09 -24.15 -9.82
C TYR A 116 10.11 -24.77 -11.22
N LYS A 117 10.95 -24.29 -12.14
CA LYS A 117 10.93 -24.73 -13.55
C LYS A 117 11.01 -26.25 -13.70
N ASP A 118 11.90 -26.91 -12.96
CA ASP A 118 12.10 -28.36 -13.04
C ASP A 118 10.85 -29.14 -12.61
N LEU A 119 10.09 -28.59 -11.64
CA LEU A 119 8.82 -29.15 -11.19
C LEU A 119 7.73 -29.03 -12.25
N PHE A 120 7.58 -27.83 -12.83
CA PHE A 120 6.55 -27.58 -13.86
C PHE A 120 6.87 -28.28 -15.18
N ASP A 121 8.14 -28.41 -15.55
CA ASP A 121 8.57 -29.16 -16.73
C ASP A 121 8.29 -30.66 -16.57
N LYS A 122 8.51 -31.22 -15.37
CA LYS A 122 8.27 -32.65 -15.09
C LYS A 122 6.77 -32.97 -14.96
N HIS A 123 5.98 -32.12 -14.30
CA HIS A 123 4.59 -32.41 -13.93
C HIS A 123 3.53 -31.61 -14.70
N GLY A 124 3.91 -30.89 -15.76
CA GLY A 124 3.03 -29.98 -16.52
C GLY A 124 1.69 -30.58 -16.90
N GLU A 125 1.66 -31.75 -17.54
CA GLU A 125 0.41 -32.42 -17.93
C GLU A 125 -0.50 -32.76 -16.72
N THR A 126 0.12 -33.13 -15.58
CA THR A 126 -0.62 -33.40 -14.35
C THR A 126 -1.20 -32.11 -13.77
N PHE A 127 -0.42 -31.03 -13.74
CA PHE A 127 -0.86 -29.72 -13.27
C PHE A 127 -1.98 -29.12 -14.14
N ASP A 128 -1.90 -29.26 -15.46
CA ASP A 128 -2.94 -28.83 -16.38
C ASP A 128 -4.27 -29.57 -16.11
N ARG A 129 -4.21 -30.90 -15.93
CA ARG A 129 -5.38 -31.72 -15.61
C ARG A 129 -6.01 -31.35 -14.27
N LEU A 130 -5.19 -30.99 -13.28
CA LEU A 130 -5.64 -30.60 -11.95
C LEU A 130 -6.12 -29.14 -11.88
N GLY A 131 -5.90 -28.35 -12.94
CA GLY A 131 -6.20 -26.93 -12.96
C GLY A 131 -5.34 -26.13 -11.98
N VAL A 132 -4.07 -26.50 -11.82
CA VAL A 132 -3.09 -25.71 -11.07
C VAL A 132 -2.91 -24.37 -11.79
N ASN A 133 -3.01 -23.28 -11.04
CA ASN A 133 -2.79 -21.94 -11.58
C ASN A 133 -1.60 -21.28 -10.88
N PRO A 134 -0.43 -21.15 -11.54
CA PRO A 134 0.75 -20.53 -10.93
C PRO A 134 0.54 -19.06 -10.57
N ASN A 135 -0.42 -18.36 -11.20
CA ASN A 135 -0.75 -16.98 -10.86
C ASN A 135 -1.37 -16.86 -9.45
N ASN A 136 -1.86 -17.97 -8.90
CA ASN A 136 -2.33 -18.08 -7.52
C ASN A 136 -1.23 -18.58 -6.55
N GLY A 137 -0.01 -18.75 -7.03
CA GLY A 137 1.15 -19.16 -6.25
C GLY A 137 1.30 -20.67 -6.03
N LEU A 138 2.36 -21.04 -5.32
CA LEU A 138 2.66 -22.43 -4.96
C LEU A 138 1.55 -23.04 -4.08
N GLY A 139 0.81 -22.21 -3.34
CA GLY A 139 -0.38 -22.65 -2.61
C GLY A 139 -1.41 -23.35 -3.51
N SER A 140 -1.55 -22.91 -4.77
CA SER A 140 -2.39 -23.60 -5.76
C SER A 140 -1.90 -25.01 -6.08
N VAL A 141 -0.58 -25.26 -6.07
CA VAL A 141 -0.04 -26.61 -6.28
C VAL A 141 -0.43 -27.48 -5.07
N TYR A 142 -0.11 -27.03 -3.85
CA TYR A 142 -0.41 -27.77 -2.62
C TYR A 142 -1.89 -28.10 -2.47
N GLU A 143 -2.79 -27.16 -2.76
CA GLU A 143 -4.24 -27.39 -2.71
C GLU A 143 -4.67 -28.48 -3.70
N LYS A 144 -4.20 -28.42 -4.94
CA LYS A 144 -4.68 -29.30 -6.01
C LYS A 144 -4.08 -30.71 -5.98
N ILE A 145 -2.91 -30.89 -5.34
CA ILE A 145 -2.30 -32.21 -5.19
C ILE A 145 -2.81 -32.99 -3.97
N ALA A 146 -3.54 -32.34 -3.05
CA ALA A 146 -3.97 -32.95 -1.78
C ALA A 146 -4.80 -34.24 -1.96
N ASP A 147 -5.58 -34.33 -3.04
CA ASP A 147 -6.44 -35.48 -3.34
C ASP A 147 -5.77 -36.53 -4.26
N LEU A 148 -4.48 -36.37 -4.59
CA LEU A 148 -3.75 -37.32 -5.43
C LEU A 148 -3.41 -38.63 -4.69
N PRO A 149 -3.18 -39.74 -5.41
CA PRO A 149 -2.58 -40.93 -4.84
C PRO A 149 -1.26 -40.61 -4.15
N ARG A 150 -1.07 -41.15 -2.94
CA ARG A 150 0.07 -40.83 -2.07
C ARG A 150 1.42 -40.91 -2.76
N SER A 151 1.64 -41.88 -3.65
CA SER A 151 2.92 -41.99 -4.38
C SER A 151 3.21 -40.78 -5.26
N LEU A 152 2.21 -40.28 -5.98
CA LEU A 152 2.36 -39.12 -6.86
C LEU A 152 2.38 -37.81 -6.06
N HIS A 153 1.58 -37.74 -4.99
CA HIS A 153 1.66 -36.63 -4.04
C HIS A 153 3.08 -36.50 -3.47
N ASP A 154 3.63 -37.58 -2.90
CA ASP A 154 4.93 -37.57 -2.26
C ASP A 154 6.05 -37.28 -3.28
N GLU A 155 5.95 -37.80 -4.51
CA GLU A 155 6.87 -37.44 -5.61
C GLU A 155 6.89 -35.93 -5.91
N ILE A 156 5.71 -35.31 -6.04
CA ILE A 156 5.60 -33.86 -6.30
C ILE A 156 6.18 -33.06 -5.13
N ILE A 157 5.95 -33.49 -3.89
CA ILE A 157 6.52 -32.85 -2.70
C ILE A 157 8.05 -32.95 -2.71
N GLU A 158 8.61 -34.12 -3.05
CA GLU A 158 10.06 -34.31 -3.18
C GLU A 158 10.66 -33.41 -4.27
N ASP A 159 10.01 -33.29 -5.43
CA ASP A 159 10.46 -32.41 -6.51
C ASP A 159 10.38 -30.92 -6.15
N ILE A 160 9.41 -30.51 -5.33
CA ILE A 160 9.37 -29.15 -4.75
C ILE A 160 10.61 -28.94 -3.85
N GLN A 161 10.95 -29.90 -2.99
CA GLN A 161 12.14 -29.80 -2.13
C GLN A 161 13.43 -29.80 -2.94
N ALA A 162 13.49 -30.55 -4.04
CA ALA A 162 14.63 -30.53 -4.95
C ALA A 162 14.87 -29.14 -5.56
N CYS A 163 13.81 -28.40 -5.90
CA CYS A 163 13.93 -27.01 -6.36
C CYS A 163 14.57 -26.11 -5.30
N TYR A 164 14.17 -26.22 -4.03
CA TYR A 164 14.78 -25.42 -2.95
C TYR A 164 16.26 -25.73 -2.71
N ALA A 165 16.72 -26.95 -3.03
CA ALA A 165 18.12 -27.32 -2.92
C ALA A 165 18.99 -26.73 -4.04
N THR A 166 18.40 -26.41 -5.20
CA THR A 166 19.13 -25.92 -6.38
C THR A 166 18.95 -24.42 -6.64
N ARG A 167 17.90 -23.80 -6.08
CA ARG A 167 17.58 -22.37 -6.16
C ARG A 167 18.11 -21.58 -4.94
N PRO A 168 18.21 -20.24 -5.00
CA PRO A 168 18.58 -19.44 -3.82
C PRO A 168 17.55 -19.60 -2.69
N GLU A 169 17.98 -19.28 -1.48
CA GLU A 169 17.08 -19.16 -0.33
C GLU A 169 15.98 -18.13 -0.63
N LEU A 170 14.74 -18.48 -0.30
CA LEU A 170 13.55 -17.66 -0.55
C LEU A 170 13.06 -17.02 0.75
N ALA A 171 12.66 -15.75 0.68
CA ALA A 171 12.04 -15.08 1.83
C ALA A 171 10.76 -15.80 2.30
N MET A 172 10.51 -15.75 3.61
CA MET A 172 9.39 -16.43 4.27
C MET A 172 8.36 -15.44 4.81
N VAL A 173 7.09 -15.78 4.62
CA VAL A 173 5.93 -15.12 5.24
C VAL A 173 5.74 -15.66 6.67
N ASP A 174 5.92 -16.97 6.82
CA ASP A 174 5.91 -17.72 8.07
C ASP A 174 6.86 -18.93 7.96
N SER A 175 8.05 -18.83 8.56
CA SER A 175 9.06 -19.89 8.50
C SER A 175 8.67 -21.13 9.31
N VAL A 176 7.83 -21.01 10.35
CA VAL A 176 7.38 -22.14 11.18
C VAL A 176 6.39 -23.00 10.40
N LYS A 177 5.49 -22.36 9.64
CA LYS A 177 4.51 -23.04 8.77
C LYS A 177 5.05 -23.38 7.38
N GLY A 178 6.28 -22.97 7.06
CA GLY A 178 6.87 -23.18 5.74
C GLY A 178 6.27 -22.32 4.62
N ILE A 179 5.55 -21.24 4.97
CA ILE A 179 4.92 -20.35 3.99
C ILE A 179 5.96 -19.36 3.47
N SER A 180 6.35 -19.54 2.20
CA SER A 180 7.33 -18.72 1.47
C SER A 180 6.69 -17.57 0.70
N ASN A 181 7.52 -16.64 0.20
CA ASN A 181 7.13 -15.50 -0.62
C ASN A 181 6.31 -15.88 -1.86
N LEU A 182 6.53 -17.08 -2.40
CA LEU A 182 5.86 -17.56 -3.62
C LEU A 182 4.61 -18.41 -3.31
N HIS A 183 4.16 -18.51 -2.06
CA HIS A 183 2.98 -19.30 -1.70
C HIS A 183 1.67 -18.67 -2.17
N VAL A 184 1.43 -17.40 -1.84
CA VAL A 184 0.20 -16.68 -2.19
C VAL A 184 0.57 -15.27 -2.67
N PRO A 185 0.04 -14.81 -3.82
CA PRO A 185 0.40 -13.53 -4.43
C PRO A 185 0.04 -12.30 -3.59
N SER A 186 -0.86 -12.44 -2.62
CA SER A 186 -1.31 -11.35 -1.74
C SER A 186 -0.54 -11.25 -0.42
N ASP A 187 0.38 -12.18 -0.12
CA ASP A 187 1.04 -12.21 1.19
C ASP A 187 2.13 -11.14 1.34
N ILE A 188 2.89 -10.89 0.26
CA ILE A 188 3.97 -9.89 0.22
C ILE A 188 3.59 -8.81 -0.79
N ILE A 189 3.09 -7.69 -0.26
CA ILE A 189 2.65 -6.54 -1.05
C ILE A 189 3.72 -5.45 -0.99
N VAL A 190 4.19 -4.97 -2.14
CA VAL A 190 5.39 -4.11 -2.27
C VAL A 190 5.38 -2.85 -1.38
N ASP A 191 4.24 -2.16 -1.31
CA ASP A 191 4.02 -0.95 -0.51
C ASP A 191 4.28 -1.16 0.99
N ALA A 192 3.83 -2.26 1.56
CA ALA A 192 4.04 -2.58 2.98
C ALA A 192 5.34 -3.36 3.23
N SER A 193 5.70 -4.27 2.32
CA SER A 193 6.84 -5.18 2.48
C SER A 193 8.19 -4.49 2.30
N MET A 194 8.31 -3.54 1.37
CA MET A 194 9.57 -2.82 1.16
C MET A 194 9.93 -1.93 2.36
N PRO A 195 9.02 -1.11 2.92
CA PRO A 195 9.29 -0.37 4.15
C PRO A 195 9.58 -1.29 5.34
N ALA A 196 8.87 -2.43 5.47
CA ALA A 196 9.13 -3.39 6.53
C ALA A 196 10.56 -3.97 6.44
N MET A 197 11.00 -4.34 5.23
CA MET A 197 12.37 -4.79 4.96
C MET A 197 13.40 -3.69 5.25
N ILE A 198 13.17 -2.47 4.77
CA ILE A 198 14.08 -1.33 4.95
C ILE A 198 14.23 -0.98 6.43
N ARG A 199 13.12 -0.94 7.18
CA ARG A 199 13.12 -0.67 8.62
C ARG A 199 13.87 -1.75 9.40
N ASN A 200 13.80 -3.00 8.94
CA ASN A 200 14.45 -4.14 9.56
C ASN A 200 15.88 -4.36 9.02
N SER A 201 16.72 -3.32 9.04
CA SER A 201 18.12 -3.39 8.59
C SER A 201 18.33 -3.77 7.12
N GLY A 202 17.29 -3.66 6.28
CA GLY A 202 17.34 -4.15 4.91
C GLY A 202 17.15 -5.67 4.82
N GLN A 203 16.54 -6.31 5.82
CA GLN A 203 16.51 -7.77 5.96
C GLN A 203 15.10 -8.34 6.00
N MET A 204 14.95 -9.57 5.49
CA MET A 204 13.73 -10.38 5.56
C MET A 204 14.02 -11.72 6.23
N TRP A 205 12.97 -12.45 6.59
CA TRP A 205 13.08 -13.73 7.30
C TRP A 205 13.34 -14.87 6.33
N GLY A 206 14.36 -15.68 6.58
CA GLY A 206 14.64 -16.92 5.83
C GLY A 206 13.98 -18.15 6.45
N PRO A 207 14.02 -19.33 5.77
CA PRO A 207 13.57 -20.61 6.29
C PRO A 207 14.14 -21.03 7.65
N ASP A 208 15.29 -20.53 8.07
CA ASP A 208 15.85 -20.78 9.40
C ASP A 208 15.26 -19.88 10.51
N GLY A 209 14.29 -19.03 10.16
CA GLY A 209 13.64 -18.09 11.07
C GLY A 209 14.52 -16.90 11.47
N ARG A 210 15.57 -16.58 10.70
CA ARG A 210 16.47 -15.45 10.97
C ARG A 210 16.38 -14.38 9.89
N ALA A 211 16.61 -13.13 10.30
CA ALA A 211 16.70 -11.99 9.39
C ALA A 211 18.01 -12.05 8.57
N LYS A 212 17.91 -11.88 7.25
CA LYS A 212 19.02 -11.95 6.30
C LYS A 212 18.91 -10.85 5.26
N ASP A 213 20.06 -10.40 4.76
CA ASP A 213 20.13 -9.51 3.61
C ASP A 213 19.43 -10.14 2.40
N THR A 214 18.77 -9.31 1.59
CA THR A 214 17.90 -9.79 0.52
C THR A 214 18.01 -9.00 -0.78
N LYS A 215 17.91 -9.69 -1.91
CA LYS A 215 17.66 -9.14 -3.24
C LYS A 215 16.14 -8.99 -3.37
N ALA A 216 15.66 -7.76 -3.22
CA ALA A 216 14.25 -7.42 -3.35
C ALA A 216 13.88 -7.17 -4.81
N VAL A 217 13.36 -8.21 -5.45
CA VAL A 217 12.98 -8.19 -6.86
C VAL A 217 11.63 -7.49 -7.04
N MET A 218 11.65 -6.41 -7.82
CA MET A 218 10.49 -5.64 -8.27
C MET A 218 10.64 -5.48 -9.78
N PRO A 219 10.07 -6.36 -10.61
CA PRO A 219 10.40 -6.40 -12.04
C PRO A 219 10.17 -5.05 -12.76
N GLU A 220 9.09 -4.37 -12.41
CA GLU A 220 8.74 -3.07 -12.99
C GLU A 220 9.61 -1.93 -12.45
N SER A 221 10.45 -1.34 -13.31
CA SER A 221 11.44 -0.34 -12.92
C SER A 221 10.84 1.03 -12.59
N THR A 222 9.64 1.34 -13.10
CA THR A 222 8.99 2.65 -12.94
C THR A 222 9.10 3.17 -11.50
N TYR A 223 8.77 2.33 -10.51
CA TYR A 223 8.76 2.69 -9.10
C TYR A 223 9.79 1.92 -8.25
N ALA A 224 10.41 0.85 -8.75
CA ALA A 224 11.42 0.10 -7.99
C ALA A 224 12.66 0.96 -7.63
N ARG A 225 13.00 1.90 -8.52
CA ARG A 225 14.17 2.77 -8.42
C ARG A 225 14.20 3.61 -7.13
N ILE A 226 13.05 4.06 -6.63
CA ILE A 226 12.99 4.85 -5.39
C ILE A 226 13.43 4.05 -4.16
N TYR A 227 13.08 2.76 -4.07
CA TYR A 227 13.48 1.92 -2.95
C TYR A 227 14.98 1.63 -2.96
N GLN A 228 15.58 1.45 -4.14
CA GLN A 228 17.04 1.34 -4.25
C GLN A 228 17.74 2.58 -3.69
N GLU A 229 17.17 3.77 -3.93
CA GLU A 229 17.74 5.02 -3.45
C GLU A 229 17.66 5.14 -1.92
N VAL A 230 16.55 4.69 -1.32
CA VAL A 230 16.40 4.60 0.15
C VAL A 230 17.39 3.60 0.74
N ILE A 231 17.54 2.42 0.14
CA ILE A 231 18.51 1.40 0.58
C ILE A 231 19.93 1.98 0.57
N ASN A 232 20.32 2.64 -0.53
CA ASN A 232 21.62 3.29 -0.65
C ASN A 232 21.81 4.41 0.39
N PHE A 233 20.76 5.19 0.64
CA PHE A 233 20.76 6.24 1.65
C PHE A 233 21.01 5.65 3.05
N CYS A 234 20.27 4.61 3.44
CA CYS A 234 20.40 3.97 4.74
C CYS A 234 21.76 3.26 4.92
N LYS A 235 22.28 2.60 3.88
CA LYS A 235 23.65 2.06 3.91
C LYS A 235 24.68 3.15 4.20
N THR A 236 24.51 4.33 3.61
CA THR A 236 25.48 5.44 3.72
C THR A 236 25.39 6.16 5.06
N ASN A 237 24.17 6.48 5.48
CA ASN A 237 23.87 7.38 6.60
C ASN A 237 23.43 6.67 7.88
N GLY A 238 23.22 5.35 7.84
CA GLY A 238 22.59 4.59 8.92
C GLY A 238 21.06 4.62 8.83
N ALA A 239 20.41 4.01 9.82
CA ALA A 239 18.95 4.05 9.94
C ALA A 239 18.45 5.48 10.23
N PHE A 240 17.23 5.80 9.79
CA PHE A 240 16.56 7.02 10.23
C PHE A 240 16.38 7.04 11.76
N ASP A 241 16.40 8.25 12.34
CA ASP A 241 16.15 8.47 13.78
C ASP A 241 14.80 9.16 13.99
N PRO A 242 13.76 8.42 14.43
CA PRO A 242 12.41 8.96 14.67
C PRO A 242 12.35 10.11 15.69
N ARG A 243 13.41 10.33 16.48
CA ARG A 243 13.44 11.41 17.48
C ARG A 243 13.76 12.77 16.87
N THR A 244 14.40 12.80 15.70
CA THR A 244 14.99 14.02 15.12
C THR A 244 14.68 14.20 13.64
N MET A 245 14.21 13.15 12.96
CA MET A 245 13.86 13.23 11.55
C MET A 245 12.65 14.15 11.32
N GLY A 246 12.66 14.86 10.19
CA GLY A 246 11.48 15.57 9.70
C GLY A 246 10.45 14.60 9.11
N SER A 247 9.43 15.15 8.48
CA SER A 247 8.33 14.40 7.89
C SER A 247 8.26 14.56 6.37
N VAL A 248 7.85 13.50 5.68
CA VAL A 248 7.49 13.55 4.26
C VAL A 248 6.00 13.25 4.10
N SER A 249 5.20 14.32 4.01
CA SER A 249 3.77 14.22 3.71
C SER A 249 3.51 13.98 2.23
N ASN A 250 2.28 13.61 1.85
CA ASN A 250 1.92 13.35 0.46
C ASN A 250 0.64 14.07 0.01
N VAL A 251 0.66 14.57 -1.22
CA VAL A 251 -0.52 15.02 -1.98
C VAL A 251 -0.60 14.15 -3.24
N GLY A 252 -1.55 13.22 -3.25
CA GLY A 252 -1.66 12.18 -4.28
C GLY A 252 -2.75 12.45 -5.32
N LEU A 253 -2.41 12.27 -6.60
CA LEU A 253 -3.38 12.25 -7.69
C LEU A 253 -4.09 10.89 -7.73
N MET A 254 -5.38 10.84 -7.40
CA MET A 254 -6.13 9.57 -7.42
C MET A 254 -7.59 9.69 -7.89
N ALA A 255 -8.12 10.92 -7.98
CA ALA A 255 -9.51 11.14 -8.32
C ALA A 255 -9.86 10.53 -9.69
N ARG A 256 -11.10 10.02 -9.81
CA ARG A 256 -11.62 9.38 -11.04
C ARG A 256 -10.81 8.18 -11.51
N LYS A 257 -10.20 7.42 -10.58
CA LYS A 257 -9.35 6.25 -10.86
C LYS A 257 -8.17 6.62 -11.76
N ALA A 258 -7.45 7.69 -11.38
CA ALA A 258 -6.30 8.16 -12.12
C ALA A 258 -5.24 7.05 -12.32
N GLU A 259 -4.61 7.06 -13.49
CA GLU A 259 -3.44 6.25 -13.83
C GLU A 259 -3.72 4.73 -13.70
N GLU A 260 -2.81 3.94 -13.13
CA GLU A 260 -2.86 2.48 -13.14
C GLU A 260 -4.07 1.90 -12.39
N TYR A 261 -4.64 2.64 -11.43
CA TYR A 261 -5.81 2.19 -10.65
C TYR A 261 -7.08 2.14 -11.51
N GLY A 262 -7.07 2.84 -12.64
CA GLY A 262 -8.12 2.80 -13.65
C GLY A 262 -7.87 1.75 -14.74
N SER A 263 -6.75 1.05 -14.77
CA SER A 263 -6.27 0.32 -15.96
C SER A 263 -6.79 -1.11 -16.10
N HIS A 264 -7.44 -1.68 -15.07
CA HIS A 264 -7.72 -3.13 -15.03
C HIS A 264 -8.53 -3.63 -16.23
N ASP A 265 -9.50 -2.84 -16.67
CA ASP A 265 -10.37 -3.16 -17.80
C ASP A 265 -9.76 -2.80 -19.17
N LYS A 266 -8.49 -2.36 -19.17
CA LYS A 266 -7.64 -1.98 -20.30
C LYS A 266 -6.28 -2.71 -20.25
N THR A 267 -6.20 -3.80 -19.49
CA THR A 267 -5.00 -4.63 -19.36
C THR A 267 -5.27 -5.99 -19.98
N PHE A 268 -4.38 -6.43 -20.87
CA PHE A 268 -4.56 -7.66 -21.66
C PHE A 268 -3.27 -8.48 -21.68
N GLU A 269 -3.40 -9.79 -21.51
CA GLU A 269 -2.34 -10.74 -21.86
C GLU A 269 -2.49 -11.09 -23.34
N VAL A 270 -1.46 -10.79 -24.12
CA VAL A 270 -1.42 -10.98 -25.56
C VAL A 270 -1.39 -12.48 -25.87
N LYS A 271 -2.23 -12.94 -26.81
CA LYS A 271 -2.41 -14.38 -27.09
C LYS A 271 -1.63 -14.91 -28.28
N GLN A 272 -1.09 -14.02 -29.10
CA GLN A 272 -0.25 -14.34 -30.26
C GLN A 272 0.54 -13.09 -30.67
N PRO A 273 1.65 -13.24 -31.41
CA PRO A 273 2.42 -12.10 -31.90
C PRO A 273 1.59 -11.15 -32.78
N GLY A 274 1.88 -9.86 -32.69
CA GLY A 274 1.21 -8.83 -33.48
C GLY A 274 1.47 -7.42 -32.97
N THR A 275 0.54 -6.52 -33.23
CA THR A 275 0.66 -5.10 -32.87
C THR A 275 -0.53 -4.64 -32.04
N MET A 276 -0.27 -4.07 -30.86
CA MET A 276 -1.27 -3.35 -30.08
C MET A 276 -1.22 -1.86 -30.41
N ARG A 277 -2.37 -1.26 -30.71
CA ARG A 277 -2.46 0.17 -31.06
C ARG A 277 -3.66 0.88 -30.46
N VAL A 278 -3.52 2.18 -30.28
CA VAL A 278 -4.61 3.11 -29.92
C VAL A 278 -4.93 3.97 -31.14
N VAL A 279 -6.16 3.88 -31.63
CA VAL A 279 -6.61 4.58 -32.83
C VAL A 279 -7.86 5.41 -32.58
N ASP A 280 -8.00 6.55 -33.25
CA ASP A 280 -9.25 7.32 -33.22
C ASP A 280 -10.24 6.89 -34.32
N GLU A 281 -11.40 7.55 -34.35
CA GLU A 281 -12.46 7.32 -35.34
C GLU A 281 -12.04 7.61 -36.78
N SER A 282 -11.01 8.45 -37.00
CA SER A 282 -10.46 8.72 -38.33
C SER A 282 -9.45 7.66 -38.80
N GLY A 283 -9.04 6.76 -37.90
CA GLY A 283 -7.99 5.77 -38.15
C GLY A 283 -6.58 6.29 -37.88
N LYS A 284 -6.43 7.48 -37.27
CA LYS A 284 -5.12 7.99 -36.85
C LYS A 284 -4.64 7.17 -35.65
N VAL A 285 -3.40 6.68 -35.74
CA VAL A 285 -2.73 5.93 -34.67
C VAL A 285 -2.03 6.93 -33.73
N TYR A 286 -2.29 6.81 -32.43
CA TYR A 286 -1.64 7.63 -31.39
C TYR A 286 -0.53 6.86 -30.68
N ILE A 287 -0.78 5.59 -30.39
CA ILE A 287 0.14 4.69 -29.69
C ILE A 287 0.19 3.38 -30.46
N GLU A 288 1.39 2.81 -30.61
CA GLU A 288 1.61 1.53 -31.30
C GLU A 288 2.78 0.77 -30.66
N HIS A 289 2.59 -0.53 -30.41
CA HIS A 289 3.57 -1.43 -29.82
C HIS A 289 3.57 -2.76 -30.56
N GLN A 290 4.75 -3.24 -30.95
CA GLN A 290 4.93 -4.65 -31.31
C GLN A 290 4.92 -5.48 -30.04
N VAL A 291 4.17 -6.57 -30.03
CA VAL A 291 3.96 -7.43 -28.86
C VAL A 291 4.07 -8.90 -29.24
N GLU A 292 4.52 -9.72 -28.31
CA GLU A 292 4.65 -11.16 -28.45
C GLU A 292 3.62 -11.92 -27.61
N GLU A 293 3.54 -13.24 -27.81
CA GLU A 293 2.66 -14.10 -27.02
C GLU A 293 3.03 -14.08 -25.52
N GLY A 294 2.03 -13.81 -24.68
CA GLY A 294 2.15 -13.75 -23.23
C GLY A 294 2.60 -12.39 -22.70
N ASP A 295 2.93 -11.42 -23.57
CA ASP A 295 3.19 -10.05 -23.14
C ASP A 295 1.96 -9.45 -22.45
N ILE A 296 2.20 -8.57 -21.48
CA ILE A 296 1.14 -7.87 -20.77
C ILE A 296 1.07 -6.46 -21.35
N TRP A 297 -0.01 -6.14 -22.05
CA TRP A 297 -0.26 -4.79 -22.57
C TRP A 297 -1.26 -4.04 -21.68
N ARG A 298 -1.06 -2.74 -21.46
CA ARG A 298 -1.91 -1.90 -20.60
C ARG A 298 -2.07 -0.49 -21.17
N ALA A 299 -3.24 0.10 -20.94
CA ALA A 299 -3.46 1.55 -21.06
C ALA A 299 -4.06 2.16 -19.79
N CYS A 300 -3.66 3.39 -19.45
CA CYS A 300 -4.17 4.16 -18.32
C CYS A 300 -4.76 5.51 -18.77
N GLN A 301 -5.60 6.09 -17.91
CA GLN A 301 -6.34 7.32 -18.18
C GLN A 301 -6.22 8.26 -16.98
N THR A 302 -5.95 9.54 -17.25
CA THR A 302 -5.91 10.57 -16.21
C THR A 302 -6.66 11.81 -16.67
N LYS A 303 -7.73 12.12 -15.95
CA LYS A 303 -8.68 13.20 -16.29
C LYS A 303 -8.13 14.56 -15.88
N ASP A 304 -8.39 15.56 -16.71
CA ASP A 304 -7.83 16.91 -16.53
C ASP A 304 -8.32 17.60 -15.25
N ASP A 305 -9.59 17.43 -14.91
CA ASP A 305 -10.20 17.97 -13.68
C ASP A 305 -9.52 17.43 -12.42
N ALA A 306 -9.16 16.14 -12.41
CA ALA A 306 -8.40 15.52 -11.34
C ALA A 306 -6.98 16.11 -11.22
N ILE A 307 -6.30 16.37 -12.34
CA ILE A 307 -4.95 16.97 -12.34
C ILE A 307 -5.00 18.40 -11.81
N ARG A 308 -6.00 19.19 -12.25
CA ARG A 308 -6.17 20.58 -11.81
C ARG A 308 -6.45 20.69 -10.31
N ASP A 309 -7.30 19.81 -9.77
CA ASP A 309 -7.57 19.76 -8.33
C ASP A 309 -6.34 19.29 -7.53
N TRP A 310 -5.59 18.31 -8.04
CA TRP A 310 -4.34 17.86 -7.45
C TRP A 310 -3.29 18.99 -7.32
N VAL A 311 -3.10 19.80 -8.38
CA VAL A 311 -2.20 20.97 -8.34
C VAL A 311 -2.69 22.00 -7.31
N LYS A 312 -4.00 22.30 -7.31
CA LYS A 312 -4.60 23.21 -6.34
C LYS A 312 -4.37 22.74 -4.90
N LEU A 313 -4.56 21.45 -4.63
CA LEU A 313 -4.34 20.86 -3.31
C LEU A 313 -2.88 20.96 -2.88
N ALA A 314 -1.94 20.72 -3.79
CA ALA A 314 -0.51 20.85 -3.52
C ALA A 314 -0.12 22.27 -3.08
N VAL A 315 -0.57 23.29 -3.84
CA VAL A 315 -0.34 24.70 -3.47
C VAL A 315 -1.01 25.04 -2.13
N THR A 316 -2.23 24.55 -1.90
CA THR A 316 -2.97 24.77 -0.66
C THR A 316 -2.22 24.20 0.54
N ARG A 317 -1.67 22.98 0.43
CA ARG A 317 -0.90 22.34 1.50
C ARG A 317 0.43 23.05 1.74
N ALA A 318 1.20 23.35 0.69
CA ALA A 318 2.46 24.08 0.79
C ALA A 318 2.29 25.42 1.50
N ARG A 319 1.22 26.16 1.18
CA ARG A 319 0.86 27.43 1.81
C ARG A 319 0.47 27.27 3.27
N LYS A 320 -0.39 26.30 3.60
CA LYS A 320 -0.90 26.09 4.96
C LYS A 320 0.20 25.65 5.93
N SER A 321 1.18 24.87 5.48
CA SER A 321 2.24 24.34 6.34
C SER A 321 3.58 25.06 6.23
N ASP A 322 3.72 26.05 5.34
CA ASP A 322 4.99 26.71 5.03
C ASP A 322 6.12 25.69 4.74
N THR A 323 5.81 24.69 3.92
CA THR A 323 6.69 23.55 3.64
C THR A 323 6.95 23.43 2.15
N PRO A 324 8.20 23.21 1.71
CA PRO A 324 8.52 22.96 0.31
C PRO A 324 7.75 21.77 -0.26
N ALA A 325 7.23 21.92 -1.47
CA ALA A 325 6.51 20.87 -2.20
C ALA A 325 7.26 20.49 -3.47
N ILE A 326 7.45 19.18 -3.66
CA ILE A 326 8.13 18.63 -4.82
C ILE A 326 7.12 17.79 -5.59
N PHE A 327 6.88 18.13 -6.86
CA PHE A 327 6.19 17.26 -7.81
C PHE A 327 7.16 16.19 -8.31
N TRP A 328 6.85 14.93 -8.06
CA TRP A 328 7.70 13.81 -8.44
C TRP A 328 7.24 13.35 -9.81
N LEU A 329 7.92 13.83 -10.84
CA LEU A 329 7.60 13.56 -12.24
C LEU A 329 8.90 13.27 -13.00
N ASP A 330 9.00 12.06 -13.53
CA ASP A 330 10.17 11.54 -14.25
C ASP A 330 10.24 12.11 -15.66
N ASP A 331 11.37 12.71 -16.03
CA ASP A 331 11.58 13.28 -17.36
C ASP A 331 11.94 12.24 -18.42
N GLU A 332 12.05 10.97 -18.04
CA GLU A 332 12.21 9.82 -18.93
C GLU A 332 10.88 9.08 -19.20
N ARG A 333 9.76 9.54 -18.63
CA ARG A 333 8.42 8.96 -18.82
C ARG A 333 7.50 9.89 -19.60
N GLU A 334 6.97 9.43 -20.73
CA GLU A 334 6.08 10.27 -21.56
C GLU A 334 4.81 10.69 -20.80
N HIS A 335 4.25 9.83 -19.94
CA HIS A 335 3.10 10.18 -19.10
C HIS A 335 3.43 11.33 -18.14
N ASP A 336 4.54 11.23 -17.43
CA ASP A 336 4.98 12.25 -16.48
C ASP A 336 5.39 13.55 -17.17
N MET A 337 5.94 13.49 -18.38
CA MET A 337 6.20 14.68 -19.19
C MET A 337 4.90 15.42 -19.53
N ASN A 338 3.84 14.69 -19.88
CA ASN A 338 2.50 15.25 -20.10
C ASN A 338 1.92 15.85 -18.81
N LEU A 339 2.05 15.16 -17.67
CA LEU A 339 1.65 15.71 -16.38
C LEU A 339 2.47 16.96 -16.00
N ALA A 340 3.77 16.97 -16.22
CA ALA A 340 4.64 18.10 -15.90
C ALA A 340 4.24 19.36 -16.69
N ASN A 341 3.82 19.19 -17.95
CA ASN A 341 3.28 20.29 -18.75
C ASN A 341 1.99 20.86 -18.15
N LYS A 342 1.07 20.00 -17.72
CA LYS A 342 -0.18 20.42 -17.04
C LYS A 342 0.09 21.07 -15.69
N VAL A 343 1.01 20.53 -14.90
CA VAL A 343 1.43 21.12 -13.62
C VAL A 343 1.96 22.53 -13.84
N ARG A 344 2.88 22.73 -14.80
CA ARG A 344 3.41 24.07 -15.12
C ARG A 344 2.30 25.04 -15.54
N GLN A 345 1.34 24.58 -16.33
CA GLN A 345 0.19 25.39 -16.73
C GLN A 345 -0.67 25.79 -15.51
N TYR A 346 -1.06 24.83 -14.68
CA TYR A 346 -2.00 25.05 -13.58
C TYR A 346 -1.38 25.74 -12.36
N LEU A 347 -0.07 25.61 -12.14
CA LEU A 347 0.63 26.46 -11.17
C LEU A 347 0.51 27.95 -11.52
N GLY A 348 0.41 28.31 -12.81
CA GLY A 348 0.16 29.68 -13.26
C GLY A 348 -1.24 30.23 -12.93
N GLU A 349 -2.15 29.38 -12.45
CA GLU A 349 -3.51 29.76 -12.05
C GLU A 349 -3.63 30.00 -10.53
N HIS A 350 -2.54 29.86 -9.79
CA HIS A 350 -2.50 29.98 -8.34
C HIS A 350 -1.45 31.01 -7.89
N ASP A 351 -1.70 31.64 -6.74
CA ASP A 351 -0.69 32.46 -6.07
C ASP A 351 0.36 31.55 -5.43
N THR A 352 1.56 31.55 -6.03
CA THR A 352 2.72 30.78 -5.60
C THR A 352 3.81 31.66 -4.98
N ASP A 353 3.55 32.96 -4.77
CA ASP A 353 4.53 33.88 -4.21
C ASP A 353 4.93 33.44 -2.80
N GLY A 354 6.22 33.31 -2.54
CA GLY A 354 6.76 32.86 -1.26
C GLY A 354 6.65 31.35 -0.99
N LEU A 355 6.23 30.53 -1.96
CA LEU A 355 6.26 29.07 -1.85
C LEU A 355 7.51 28.50 -2.54
N ASP A 356 8.08 27.44 -1.96
CA ASP A 356 9.11 26.61 -2.60
C ASP A 356 8.45 25.40 -3.26
N ILE A 357 8.17 25.52 -4.56
CA ILE A 357 7.56 24.46 -5.37
C ILE A 357 8.49 24.10 -6.52
N SER A 358 8.81 22.81 -6.65
CA SER A 358 9.68 22.29 -7.72
C SER A 358 9.11 21.05 -8.37
N ILE A 359 9.58 20.72 -9.58
CA ILE A 359 9.29 19.47 -10.28
C ILE A 359 10.62 18.73 -10.44
N LEU A 360 10.71 17.52 -9.90
CA LEU A 360 11.94 16.71 -9.92
C LEU A 360 11.63 15.25 -10.32
N PRO A 361 12.52 14.59 -11.09
CA PRO A 361 12.49 13.15 -11.29
C PRO A 361 12.56 12.38 -9.98
N TYR A 362 11.96 11.19 -9.93
CA TYR A 362 11.71 10.44 -8.70
C TYR A 362 12.96 10.26 -7.82
N LEU A 363 14.09 9.91 -8.44
CA LEU A 363 15.35 9.67 -7.73
C LEU A 363 15.91 10.93 -7.07
N LYS A 364 15.81 12.08 -7.75
CA LYS A 364 16.23 13.37 -7.20
C LYS A 364 15.28 13.81 -6.08
N ALA A 365 13.97 13.65 -6.31
CA ALA A 365 12.94 14.02 -5.35
C ALA A 365 13.09 13.23 -4.04
N ILE A 366 13.21 11.90 -4.10
CA ILE A 366 13.37 11.08 -2.89
C ILE A 366 14.68 11.36 -2.18
N ARG A 367 15.79 11.54 -2.92
CA ARG A 367 17.10 11.90 -2.34
C ARG A 367 17.01 13.21 -1.57
N GLN A 368 16.44 14.25 -2.19
CA GLN A 368 16.29 15.57 -1.56
C GLN A 368 15.38 15.51 -0.33
N SER A 369 14.27 14.77 -0.40
CA SER A 369 13.37 14.58 0.74
C SER A 369 14.07 13.88 1.90
N MET A 370 14.81 12.79 1.66
CA MET A 370 15.55 12.08 2.71
C MET A 370 16.70 12.93 3.30
N GLU A 371 17.36 13.73 2.47
CA GLU A 371 18.37 14.68 2.94
C GLU A 371 17.79 15.79 3.83
N ARG A 372 16.62 16.32 3.49
CA ARG A 372 15.90 17.25 4.36
C ARG A 372 15.46 16.57 5.65
N GLN A 373 14.89 15.38 5.52
CA GLN A 373 14.35 14.59 6.61
C GLN A 373 15.40 14.25 7.67
N ILE A 374 16.61 13.81 7.30
CA ILE A 374 17.68 13.52 8.28
C ILE A 374 18.17 14.78 9.02
N ARG A 375 17.85 15.98 8.51
CA ARG A 375 18.17 17.27 9.12
C ARG A 375 16.99 17.86 9.90
N GLY A 376 15.93 17.09 10.14
CA GLY A 376 14.75 17.54 10.87
C GLY A 376 13.85 18.48 10.06
N LEU A 377 13.96 18.46 8.72
CA LEU A 377 13.19 19.34 7.83
C LEU A 377 12.14 18.56 7.06
N ASP A 378 10.97 19.17 6.89
CA ASP A 378 9.83 18.55 6.25
C ASP A 378 9.81 18.76 4.73
N THR A 379 9.17 17.86 3.99
CA THR A 379 8.96 18.00 2.54
C THR A 379 7.59 17.45 2.16
N ILE A 380 6.84 18.16 1.31
CA ILE A 380 5.60 17.62 0.73
C ILE A 380 5.98 16.91 -0.57
N SER A 381 5.69 15.60 -0.64
CA SER A 381 5.72 14.85 -1.90
C SER A 381 4.40 15.02 -2.64
N VAL A 382 4.45 15.45 -3.90
CA VAL A 382 3.26 15.66 -4.74
C VAL A 382 3.37 14.68 -5.90
N THR A 383 2.58 13.62 -5.88
CA THR A 383 2.84 12.42 -6.70
C THR A 383 1.60 11.89 -7.41
N GLY A 384 1.83 11.06 -8.43
CA GLY A 384 0.82 10.15 -8.99
C GLY A 384 0.29 9.13 -7.97
N ASN A 385 -0.67 8.33 -8.39
CA ASN A 385 -1.48 7.43 -7.59
C ASN A 385 -0.66 6.27 -6.98
N VAL A 386 0.21 5.64 -7.78
CA VAL A 386 1.05 4.54 -7.27
C VAL A 386 2.09 5.06 -6.27
N LEU A 387 2.76 6.17 -6.58
CA LEU A 387 3.72 6.77 -5.65
C LEU A 387 3.04 7.32 -4.39
N ARG A 388 1.81 7.85 -4.47
CA ARG A 388 1.02 8.21 -3.27
C ARG A 388 0.99 7.03 -2.32
N ASP A 389 0.55 5.89 -2.82
CA ASP A 389 0.43 4.66 -2.06
C ASP A 389 1.78 4.26 -1.42
N TYR A 390 2.83 4.13 -2.24
CA TYR A 390 4.14 3.67 -1.79
C TYR A 390 4.78 4.60 -0.76
N LEU A 391 4.69 5.91 -0.96
CA LEU A 391 5.31 6.89 -0.07
C LEU A 391 4.53 7.06 1.24
N THR A 392 3.20 6.91 1.21
CA THR A 392 2.36 6.93 2.42
C THR A 392 2.47 5.68 3.28
N ASP A 393 3.04 4.59 2.77
CA ASP A 393 3.55 3.50 3.62
C ASP A 393 5.01 3.73 4.03
N LEU A 394 5.88 4.07 3.07
CA LEU A 394 7.32 4.17 3.29
C LEU A 394 7.69 5.13 4.41
N PHE A 395 7.35 6.41 4.27
CA PHE A 395 7.80 7.43 5.22
C PHE A 395 7.13 7.27 6.59
N PRO A 396 5.81 7.06 6.69
CA PRO A 396 5.16 6.81 7.99
C PRO A 396 5.68 5.57 8.72
N ILE A 397 6.07 4.50 8.02
CA ILE A 397 6.68 3.34 8.68
C ILE A 397 8.06 3.69 9.27
N MET A 398 8.84 4.57 8.62
CA MET A 398 10.10 5.05 9.19
C MET A 398 9.88 6.04 10.34
N GLU A 399 8.93 6.97 10.19
CA GLU A 399 8.63 8.07 11.12
C GLU A 399 7.87 7.62 12.38
N LEU A 400 6.88 6.74 12.22
CA LEU A 400 5.89 6.38 13.24
C LEU A 400 5.87 4.88 13.56
N GLY A 401 6.63 4.08 12.81
CA GLY A 401 6.68 2.63 12.95
C GLY A 401 5.46 1.91 12.38
N THR A 402 4.51 2.63 11.77
CA THR A 402 3.29 2.12 11.13
C THR A 402 2.66 3.22 10.27
N SER A 403 2.01 2.84 9.17
CA SER A 403 1.21 3.74 8.31
C SER A 403 -0.24 3.92 8.78
N ALA A 404 -0.66 3.22 9.84
CA ALA A 404 -1.99 3.35 10.43
C ALA A 404 -2.18 4.63 11.28
N LYS A 405 -1.09 5.35 11.58
CA LYS A 405 -1.11 6.57 12.42
C LYS A 405 -1.04 7.84 11.58
N MET A 406 -1.80 7.88 10.49
CA MET A 406 -1.76 8.95 9.51
C MET A 406 -3.15 9.55 9.30
N LEU A 407 -3.19 10.84 9.01
CA LEU A 407 -4.37 11.48 8.42
C LEU A 407 -4.38 11.20 6.91
N SER A 408 -5.47 10.62 6.42
CA SER A 408 -5.72 10.46 4.98
C SER A 408 -7.04 11.15 4.62
N ILE A 409 -6.93 12.39 4.15
CA ILE A 409 -8.06 13.28 3.89
C ILE A 409 -8.27 13.36 2.37
N VAL A 410 -9.51 13.14 1.94
CA VAL A 410 -9.91 13.16 0.53
C VAL A 410 -10.99 14.22 0.34
N PRO A 411 -10.60 15.46 -0.02
CA PRO A 411 -11.54 16.47 -0.49
C PRO A 411 -12.17 15.97 -1.78
N MET A 412 -13.47 15.66 -1.76
CA MET A 412 -14.17 15.18 -2.95
C MET A 412 -14.36 16.33 -3.94
N LEU A 413 -14.22 16.03 -5.23
CA LEU A 413 -14.43 17.02 -6.32
C LEU A 413 -15.80 17.74 -6.26
N LYS A 414 -16.81 17.12 -5.65
CA LYS A 414 -18.16 17.69 -5.49
C LYS A 414 -18.40 18.42 -4.15
N GLY A 415 -17.34 18.69 -3.38
CA GLY A 415 -17.41 19.47 -2.15
C GLY A 415 -17.75 18.70 -0.87
N GLY A 416 -17.73 17.36 -0.89
CA GLY A 416 -17.80 16.54 0.32
C GLY A 416 -16.40 16.15 0.82
N GLY A 417 -16.31 15.51 1.97
CA GLY A 417 -15.08 14.94 2.51
C GLY A 417 -15.16 13.42 2.70
N MET A 418 -14.04 12.74 2.49
CA MET A 418 -13.83 11.36 2.93
C MET A 418 -12.55 11.29 3.75
N TYR A 419 -12.62 10.59 4.89
CA TYR A 419 -11.56 10.53 5.88
C TYR A 419 -11.19 9.06 6.08
N GLU A 420 -10.11 8.64 5.43
CA GLU A 420 -9.59 7.29 5.61
C GLU A 420 -8.79 7.24 6.92
N THR A 421 -8.96 6.16 7.68
CA THR A 421 -8.48 6.03 9.06
C THR A 421 -7.00 5.65 9.15
N GLY A 422 -6.23 5.88 8.08
CA GLY A 422 -4.82 5.51 7.92
C GLY A 422 -4.52 5.09 6.49
N ALA A 423 -3.24 4.88 6.18
CA ALA A 423 -2.80 4.45 4.84
C ALA A 423 -2.55 2.92 4.74
N GLY A 424 -2.60 2.19 5.87
CA GLY A 424 -2.33 0.76 5.92
C GLY A 424 -3.51 -0.16 5.55
N GLY A 425 -3.26 -1.47 5.48
CA GLY A 425 -4.28 -2.50 5.22
C GLY A 425 -5.02 -3.01 6.47
N SER A 426 -5.83 -4.07 6.29
CA SER A 426 -6.69 -4.66 7.35
C SER A 426 -5.97 -5.60 8.35
N ALA A 427 -4.64 -5.69 8.29
CA ALA A 427 -3.78 -6.43 9.23
C ALA A 427 -4.27 -7.86 9.61
N PRO A 428 -4.29 -8.84 8.68
CA PRO A 428 -4.83 -10.19 8.93
C PRO A 428 -4.13 -10.95 10.09
N LYS A 429 -2.86 -10.64 10.37
CA LYS A 429 -2.12 -11.20 11.52
C LYS A 429 -2.64 -10.72 12.88
N HIS A 430 -3.45 -9.66 12.92
CA HIS A 430 -4.12 -9.20 14.16
C HIS A 430 -5.32 -10.08 14.45
N VAL A 431 -6.08 -10.48 13.41
CA VAL A 431 -7.23 -11.40 13.55
C VAL A 431 -6.77 -12.77 14.10
N GLN A 432 -5.63 -13.27 13.65
CA GLN A 432 -5.03 -14.50 14.19
C GLN A 432 -4.80 -14.42 15.71
N GLN A 433 -4.21 -13.32 16.19
CA GLN A 433 -3.99 -13.12 17.64
C GLN A 433 -5.31 -12.97 18.41
N VAL A 434 -6.34 -12.37 17.82
CA VAL A 434 -7.67 -12.34 18.45
C VAL A 434 -8.22 -13.74 18.61
N VAL A 435 -8.23 -14.55 17.54
CA VAL A 435 -8.81 -15.90 17.59
C VAL A 435 -8.02 -16.80 18.55
N GLU A 436 -6.68 -16.75 18.51
CA GLU A 436 -5.82 -17.63 19.29
C GLU A 436 -5.68 -17.20 20.76
N GLU A 437 -5.65 -15.89 21.04
CA GLU A 437 -5.25 -15.35 22.35
C GLU A 437 -6.19 -14.24 22.87
N ASN A 438 -7.28 -13.93 22.18
CA ASN A 438 -8.22 -12.86 22.49
C ASN A 438 -7.54 -11.51 22.83
N HIS A 439 -6.54 -11.13 22.04
CA HIS A 439 -5.85 -9.85 22.17
C HIS A 439 -5.79 -9.13 20.81
N LEU A 440 -6.37 -7.93 20.74
CA LEU A 440 -6.38 -7.14 19.51
C LEU A 440 -5.35 -6.00 19.59
N ARG A 441 -4.19 -6.17 18.96
CA ARG A 441 -3.12 -5.16 18.88
C ARG A 441 -3.31 -4.10 17.77
N TRP A 442 -4.52 -3.98 17.23
CA TRP A 442 -4.85 -2.94 16.24
C TRP A 442 -4.88 -1.58 16.92
N ASP A 443 -4.18 -0.59 16.37
CA ASP A 443 -4.15 0.77 16.92
C ASP A 443 -5.16 1.65 16.17
N SER A 444 -6.25 2.01 16.84
CA SER A 444 -7.33 2.83 16.28
C SER A 444 -7.03 4.33 16.26
N LEU A 445 -5.78 4.77 16.52
CA LEU A 445 -5.43 6.19 16.49
C LEU A 445 -5.88 6.90 15.21
N GLY A 446 -5.71 6.27 14.04
CA GLY A 446 -6.15 6.87 12.78
C GLY A 446 -7.67 6.99 12.63
N GLU A 447 -8.45 6.15 13.32
CA GLU A 447 -9.92 6.31 13.41
C GLU A 447 -10.28 7.54 14.24
N PHE A 448 -9.54 7.80 15.33
CA PHE A 448 -9.77 8.95 16.21
C PHE A 448 -9.45 10.26 15.48
N LEU A 449 -8.31 10.29 14.79
CA LEU A 449 -7.87 11.41 13.98
C LEU A 449 -8.85 11.69 12.82
N ALA A 450 -9.29 10.66 12.10
CA ALA A 450 -10.26 10.81 11.02
C ALA A 450 -11.62 11.32 11.54
N LEU A 451 -12.06 10.87 12.70
CA LEU A 451 -13.30 11.34 13.32
C LEU A 451 -13.22 12.81 13.74
N ALA A 452 -12.09 13.26 14.29
CA ALA A 452 -11.89 14.67 14.63
C ALA A 452 -12.00 15.55 13.38
N VAL A 453 -11.23 15.25 12.32
CA VAL A 453 -11.30 16.00 11.06
C VAL A 453 -12.70 15.95 10.43
N SER A 454 -13.40 14.81 10.51
CA SER A 454 -14.78 14.68 10.03
C SER A 454 -15.75 15.61 10.79
N LEU A 455 -15.59 15.74 12.11
CA LEU A 455 -16.39 16.65 12.94
C LEU A 455 -16.04 18.12 12.68
N GLU A 456 -14.76 18.45 12.48
CA GLU A 456 -14.29 19.78 12.08
C GLU A 456 -14.94 20.18 10.75
N ASP A 457 -14.79 19.36 9.71
CA ASP A 457 -15.33 19.60 8.38
C ASP A 457 -16.86 19.75 8.39
N PHE A 458 -17.56 18.89 9.14
CA PHE A 458 -18.99 19.01 9.31
C PHE A 458 -19.38 20.31 10.03
N GLY A 459 -18.63 20.68 11.07
CA GLY A 459 -18.77 21.92 11.81
C GLY A 459 -18.66 23.16 10.91
N GLU A 460 -17.58 23.24 10.13
CA GLU A 460 -17.32 24.35 9.20
C GLU A 460 -18.39 24.45 8.10
N HIS A 461 -18.70 23.34 7.43
CA HIS A 461 -19.64 23.36 6.29
C HIS A 461 -21.09 23.58 6.69
N HIS A 462 -21.49 23.21 7.91
CA HIS A 462 -22.87 23.33 8.39
C HIS A 462 -23.05 24.40 9.48
N ASN A 463 -21.99 25.14 9.81
CA ASN A 463 -21.98 26.10 10.92
C ASN A 463 -22.49 25.47 12.23
N ASN A 464 -22.01 24.26 12.54
CA ASN A 464 -22.43 23.48 13.70
C ASN A 464 -21.41 23.58 14.84
N LYS A 465 -21.67 24.49 15.78
CA LYS A 465 -20.73 24.76 16.88
C LYS A 465 -20.48 23.57 17.79
N ARG A 466 -21.47 22.69 18.00
CA ARG A 466 -21.28 21.48 18.82
C ARG A 466 -20.35 20.48 18.14
N ALA A 467 -20.40 20.35 16.82
CA ALA A 467 -19.47 19.50 16.07
C ALA A 467 -18.03 20.02 16.18
N GLU A 468 -17.82 21.33 16.05
CA GLU A 468 -16.51 21.95 16.27
C GLU A 468 -15.98 21.67 17.69
N ILE A 469 -16.82 21.85 18.72
CA ILE A 469 -16.44 21.55 20.11
C ILE A 469 -16.06 20.07 20.27
N LEU A 470 -16.85 19.15 19.69
CA LEU A 470 -16.56 17.72 19.75
C LEU A 470 -15.26 17.36 19.01
N SER A 471 -14.95 18.03 17.91
CA SER A 471 -13.66 17.87 17.20
C SER A 471 -12.49 18.26 18.10
N VAL A 472 -12.51 19.49 18.62
CA VAL A 472 -11.41 20.02 19.44
C VAL A 472 -11.20 19.18 20.70
N THR A 473 -12.28 18.77 21.37
CA THR A 473 -12.17 17.93 22.57
C THR A 473 -11.75 16.49 22.24
N LEU A 474 -12.03 15.99 21.03
CA LEU A 474 -11.52 14.70 20.57
C LEU A 474 -10.02 14.76 20.26
N ASP A 475 -9.54 15.85 19.67
CA ASP A 475 -8.11 16.08 19.47
C ASP A 475 -7.37 16.13 20.82
N GLU A 476 -7.89 16.90 21.78
CA GLU A 476 -7.33 16.96 23.14
C GLU A 476 -7.38 15.60 23.87
N ALA A 477 -8.42 14.80 23.63
CA ALA A 477 -8.52 13.45 24.19
C ALA A 477 -7.50 12.51 23.55
N THR A 478 -7.30 12.63 22.23
CA THR A 478 -6.31 11.85 21.47
C THR A 478 -4.89 12.19 21.91
N GLU A 479 -4.57 13.47 22.14
CA GLU A 479 -3.31 13.91 22.75
C GLU A 479 -3.12 13.26 24.13
N LYS A 480 -4.16 13.25 24.97
CA LYS A 480 -4.11 12.63 26.30
C LYS A 480 -3.93 11.09 26.24
N VAL A 481 -4.46 10.42 25.23
CA VAL A 481 -4.18 8.98 24.95
C VAL A 481 -2.70 8.78 24.65
N LEU A 482 -2.10 9.65 23.84
CA LEU A 482 -0.68 9.57 23.46
C LEU A 482 0.25 9.89 24.64
N ASP A 483 0.00 10.98 25.37
CA ASP A 483 0.80 11.41 26.52
C ASP A 483 0.85 10.38 27.64
N ASN A 484 -0.28 9.69 27.88
CA ASN A 484 -0.38 8.67 28.91
C ASN A 484 -0.08 7.26 28.39
N ASN A 485 0.40 7.14 27.15
CA ASN A 485 0.76 5.89 26.48
C ASN A 485 -0.35 4.82 26.58
N LYS A 486 -1.58 5.22 26.24
CA LYS A 486 -2.79 4.37 26.26
C LYS A 486 -3.12 3.74 24.90
N SER A 487 -2.13 3.65 24.01
CA SER A 487 -2.22 2.83 22.80
C SER A 487 -2.11 1.33 23.13
N PRO A 488 -2.64 0.45 22.25
CA PRO A 488 -2.55 -0.99 22.43
C PRO A 488 -1.09 -1.49 22.48
N SER A 489 -0.80 -2.35 23.45
CA SER A 489 0.39 -3.19 23.45
C SER A 489 0.27 -4.28 22.37
N ARG A 490 1.40 -4.94 22.09
CA ARG A 490 1.46 -6.11 21.21
C ARG A 490 1.39 -7.43 21.97
N ARG A 491 1.46 -7.39 23.31
CA ARG A 491 1.56 -8.56 24.18
C ARG A 491 0.23 -8.87 24.84
N THR A 492 -0.22 -10.10 24.69
CA THR A 492 -1.39 -10.64 25.38
C THR A 492 -1.24 -10.52 26.89
N GLY A 493 -2.30 -10.08 27.57
CA GLY A 493 -2.33 -9.74 28.99
C GLY A 493 -2.04 -8.26 29.29
N GLU A 494 -1.61 -7.47 28.30
CA GLU A 494 -1.46 -6.01 28.42
C GLU A 494 -2.66 -5.28 27.76
N LEU A 495 -2.70 -3.95 27.87
CA LEU A 495 -3.75 -3.12 27.26
C LEU A 495 -3.84 -3.39 25.76
N ASP A 496 -5.03 -3.64 25.24
CA ASP A 496 -5.28 -3.88 23.82
C ASP A 496 -6.21 -2.80 23.22
N ASN A 497 -6.68 -3.01 21.98
CA ASN A 497 -7.58 -2.08 21.28
C ASN A 497 -8.83 -1.68 22.09
N ARG A 498 -9.46 -2.63 22.79
CA ARG A 498 -10.68 -2.36 23.57
C ARG A 498 -10.38 -1.42 24.74
N GLY A 499 -9.22 -1.62 25.36
CA GLY A 499 -8.74 -0.74 26.43
C GLY A 499 -8.41 0.67 25.96
N SER A 500 -7.81 0.83 24.76
CA SER A 500 -7.53 2.16 24.21
C SER A 500 -8.80 2.93 23.86
N HIS A 501 -9.84 2.24 23.37
CA HIS A 501 -11.17 2.82 23.13
C HIS A 501 -11.81 3.32 24.43
N PHE A 502 -11.72 2.55 25.52
CA PHE A 502 -12.18 2.99 26.83
C PHE A 502 -11.46 4.27 27.28
N TYR A 503 -10.13 4.32 27.19
CA TYR A 503 -9.35 5.51 27.57
C TYR A 503 -9.72 6.73 26.74
N LEU A 504 -9.91 6.57 25.43
CA LEU A 504 -10.38 7.65 24.56
C LEU A 504 -11.75 8.16 25.02
N ALA A 505 -12.71 7.26 25.25
CA ALA A 505 -14.06 7.65 25.68
C ALA A 505 -14.03 8.40 27.03
N MET A 506 -13.20 7.95 27.98
CA MET A 506 -13.02 8.60 29.27
C MET A 506 -12.44 10.00 29.12
N TYR A 507 -11.34 10.15 28.38
CA TYR A 507 -10.70 11.45 28.17
C TYR A 507 -11.59 12.40 27.35
N TRP A 508 -12.30 11.90 26.35
CA TRP A 508 -13.18 12.72 25.54
C TRP A 508 -14.37 13.23 26.35
N ALA A 509 -15.00 12.37 27.16
CA ALA A 509 -16.06 12.79 28.07
C ALA A 509 -15.57 13.84 29.08
N GLU A 510 -14.36 13.67 29.63
CA GLU A 510 -13.72 14.65 30.51
C GLU A 510 -13.53 16.01 29.81
N LYS A 511 -12.99 16.03 28.58
CA LYS A 511 -12.76 17.26 27.83
C LYS A 511 -14.07 17.97 27.44
N VAL A 512 -15.08 17.23 27.00
CA VAL A 512 -16.41 17.78 26.69
C VAL A 512 -17.12 18.30 27.95
N ALA A 513 -16.94 17.66 29.11
CA ALA A 513 -17.49 18.15 30.37
C ALA A 513 -16.76 19.40 30.90
N ALA A 514 -15.48 19.60 30.54
CA ALA A 514 -14.65 20.69 31.03
C ALA A 514 -14.63 21.95 30.15
N GLN A 515 -15.01 21.86 28.87
CA GLN A 515 -15.08 23.02 27.97
C GLN A 515 -16.13 24.05 28.44
N LYS A 516 -15.98 25.30 27.97
CA LYS A 516 -16.76 26.46 28.44
C LYS A 516 -17.62 27.12 27.37
N ASP A 517 -17.53 26.65 26.13
CA ASP A 517 -18.19 27.24 24.96
C ASP A 517 -19.67 26.82 24.87
N ASP A 518 -20.03 25.62 25.36
CA ASP A 518 -21.41 25.12 25.45
C ASP A 518 -21.68 24.48 26.83
N PRO A 519 -22.22 25.24 27.80
CA PRO A 519 -22.51 24.72 29.14
C PRO A 519 -23.54 23.59 29.19
N GLU A 520 -24.47 23.53 28.23
CA GLU A 520 -25.48 22.47 28.18
C GLU A 520 -24.83 21.14 27.75
N LEU A 521 -23.96 21.19 26.74
CA LEU A 521 -23.17 20.05 26.31
C LEU A 521 -22.24 19.56 27.42
N ALA A 522 -21.57 20.49 28.13
CA ALA A 522 -20.73 20.15 29.28
C ALA A 522 -21.51 19.42 30.37
N ALA A 523 -22.69 19.93 30.74
CA ALA A 523 -23.55 19.30 31.74
C ALA A 523 -24.02 17.90 31.31
N LYS A 524 -24.28 17.69 30.02
CA LYS A 524 -24.68 16.37 29.48
C LYS A 524 -23.57 15.32 29.63
N PHE A 525 -22.30 15.70 29.48
CA PHE A 525 -21.17 14.78 29.59
C PHE A 525 -20.63 14.64 31.02
N ALA A 526 -21.03 15.51 31.95
CA ALA A 526 -20.49 15.53 33.31
C ALA A 526 -20.68 14.20 34.06
N ASP A 527 -21.87 13.60 33.97
CA ASP A 527 -22.15 12.32 34.64
C ASP A 527 -21.41 11.16 33.97
N LEU A 528 -21.37 11.12 32.63
CA LEU A 528 -20.60 10.14 31.86
C LEU A 528 -19.11 10.17 32.22
N ALA A 529 -18.50 11.36 32.24
CA ALA A 529 -17.10 11.54 32.61
C ALA A 529 -16.81 11.03 34.04
N LYS A 530 -17.72 11.33 34.98
CA LYS A 530 -17.61 10.86 36.36
C LYS A 530 -17.75 9.35 36.47
N GLN A 531 -18.72 8.74 35.76
CA GLN A 531 -18.94 7.30 35.81
C GLN A 531 -17.76 6.53 35.21
N LEU A 532 -17.22 6.98 34.07
CA LEU A 532 -16.04 6.35 33.45
C LEU A 532 -14.81 6.45 34.37
N ALA A 533 -14.53 7.63 34.93
CA ALA A 533 -13.39 7.81 35.84
C ALA A 533 -13.54 7.00 37.14
N ALA A 534 -14.74 6.92 37.71
CA ALA A 534 -14.98 6.16 38.95
C ALA A 534 -14.89 4.64 38.77
N ASN A 535 -15.00 4.14 37.54
CA ASN A 535 -14.99 2.70 37.22
C ASN A 535 -13.77 2.26 36.41
N GLU A 536 -12.73 3.09 36.28
CA GLU A 536 -11.53 2.79 35.48
C GLU A 536 -10.94 1.41 35.79
N ASP A 537 -10.56 1.15 37.04
CA ASP A 537 -9.92 -0.10 37.45
C ASP A 537 -10.80 -1.34 37.18
N LYS A 538 -12.11 -1.20 37.40
CA LYS A 538 -13.07 -2.29 37.20
C LYS A 538 -13.22 -2.62 35.72
N ILE A 539 -13.36 -1.61 34.87
CA ILE A 539 -13.48 -1.78 33.42
C ILE A 539 -12.21 -2.42 32.86
N LEU A 540 -11.03 -1.92 33.27
CA LEU A 540 -9.75 -2.48 32.80
C LEU A 540 -9.55 -3.93 33.23
N THR A 541 -10.01 -4.29 34.44
CA THR A 541 -9.98 -5.69 34.92
C THR A 541 -10.89 -6.57 34.06
N GLU A 542 -12.13 -6.15 33.82
CA GLU A 542 -13.08 -6.90 32.97
C GLU A 542 -12.54 -7.09 31.52
N LEU A 543 -11.87 -6.08 30.96
CA LEU A 543 -11.24 -6.17 29.64
C LEU A 543 -9.98 -7.06 29.62
N ALA A 544 -9.25 -7.16 30.72
CA ALA A 544 -8.03 -7.95 30.82
C ALA A 544 -8.29 -9.43 31.10
N GLU A 545 -9.29 -9.77 31.92
CA GLU A 545 -9.60 -11.15 32.34
C GLU A 545 -10.01 -12.07 31.18
N VAL A 546 -10.47 -11.51 30.06
CA VAL A 546 -10.85 -12.28 28.87
C VAL A 546 -9.68 -12.57 27.92
N GLN A 547 -8.48 -12.02 28.17
CA GLN A 547 -7.32 -12.25 27.31
C GLN A 547 -6.63 -13.58 27.62
N GLY A 548 -5.85 -14.10 26.66
CA GLY A 548 -5.06 -15.33 26.80
C GLY A 548 -5.86 -16.61 26.60
N VAL A 549 -7.09 -16.52 26.10
CA VAL A 549 -7.94 -17.65 25.77
C VAL A 549 -8.35 -17.61 24.31
N GLU A 550 -8.49 -18.79 23.71
CA GLU A 550 -8.99 -18.93 22.34
C GLU A 550 -10.46 -18.52 22.27
N VAL A 551 -10.84 -17.79 21.21
CA VAL A 551 -12.22 -17.37 20.95
C VAL A 551 -12.66 -17.77 19.55
N ASP A 552 -13.90 -18.23 19.43
CA ASP A 552 -14.48 -18.67 18.17
C ASP A 552 -15.56 -17.69 17.71
N ILE A 553 -15.23 -16.88 16.70
CA ILE A 553 -16.14 -15.92 16.06
C ILE A 553 -16.97 -16.52 14.90
N LYS A 554 -16.90 -17.85 14.68
CA LYS A 554 -17.65 -18.58 13.64
C LYS A 554 -17.54 -18.00 12.23
N GLY A 555 -16.32 -17.66 11.83
CA GLY A 555 -16.01 -17.23 10.47
C GLY A 555 -14.72 -16.42 10.43
N TYR A 556 -14.36 -15.96 9.23
CA TYR A 556 -13.23 -15.06 9.02
C TYR A 556 -13.66 -13.85 8.19
N TYR A 557 -14.05 -14.08 6.93
CA TYR A 557 -14.59 -13.03 6.06
C TYR A 557 -16.02 -12.62 6.41
N HIS A 558 -16.80 -13.54 6.97
CA HIS A 558 -18.19 -13.31 7.38
C HIS A 558 -18.46 -14.00 8.73
N PRO A 559 -17.90 -13.46 9.84
CA PRO A 559 -18.07 -14.03 11.17
C PRO A 559 -19.50 -13.84 11.69
N ASP A 560 -19.84 -14.58 12.75
CA ASP A 560 -21.07 -14.36 13.50
C ASP A 560 -20.96 -13.06 14.30
N MET A 561 -21.76 -12.06 13.92
CA MET A 561 -21.68 -10.72 14.51
C MET A 561 -22.07 -10.66 15.97
N HIS A 562 -22.93 -11.58 16.46
CA HIS A 562 -23.25 -11.65 17.88
C HIS A 562 -22.01 -12.08 18.68
N ARG A 563 -21.29 -13.09 18.19
CA ARG A 563 -20.05 -13.54 18.82
C ARG A 563 -18.95 -12.49 18.75
N VAL A 564 -18.83 -11.78 17.63
CA VAL A 564 -17.90 -10.64 17.52
C VAL A 564 -18.23 -9.57 18.56
N GLU A 565 -19.51 -9.23 18.75
CA GLU A 565 -19.92 -8.25 19.76
C GLU A 565 -19.55 -8.70 21.18
N GLU A 566 -19.79 -9.97 21.54
CA GLU A 566 -19.42 -10.53 22.85
C GLU A 566 -17.90 -10.44 23.10
N VAL A 567 -17.08 -10.77 22.08
CA VAL A 567 -15.61 -10.72 22.19
C VAL A 567 -15.11 -9.27 22.25
N MET A 568 -15.73 -8.36 21.49
CA MET A 568 -15.27 -6.97 21.35
C MET A 568 -15.80 -6.05 22.46
N ARG A 569 -16.91 -6.41 23.12
CA ARG A 569 -17.52 -5.63 24.21
C ARG A 569 -17.64 -6.43 25.52
N PRO A 570 -16.55 -7.00 26.06
CA PRO A 570 -16.65 -7.95 27.17
C PRO A 570 -16.88 -7.29 28.54
N SER A 571 -16.72 -5.96 28.69
CA SER A 571 -16.94 -5.25 29.95
C SER A 571 -18.43 -4.89 30.14
N PRO A 572 -19.17 -5.55 31.06
CA PRO A 572 -20.56 -5.20 31.31
C PRO A 572 -20.68 -3.82 31.97
N THR A 573 -19.67 -3.43 32.76
CA THR A 573 -19.62 -2.10 33.40
C THR A 573 -19.54 -1.01 32.35
N LEU A 574 -18.61 -1.10 31.40
CA LEU A 574 -18.47 -0.12 30.31
C LEU A 574 -19.74 -0.07 29.45
N ASN A 575 -20.27 -1.22 29.07
CA ASN A 575 -21.49 -1.29 28.26
C ASN A 575 -22.70 -0.64 28.94
N THR A 576 -22.84 -0.82 30.26
CA THR A 576 -23.92 -0.20 31.04
C THR A 576 -23.77 1.33 31.06
N ILE A 577 -22.55 1.84 31.22
CA ILE A 577 -22.27 3.29 31.26
C ILE A 577 -22.52 3.95 29.90
N ILE A 578 -22.15 3.30 28.79
CA ILE A 578 -22.31 3.87 27.44
C ILE A 578 -23.76 3.79 26.93
N ASN A 579 -24.51 2.76 27.34
CA ASN A 579 -25.90 2.57 26.89
C ASN A 579 -26.92 3.39 27.71
N GLY A 580 -26.60 3.74 28.95
CA GLY A 580 -27.42 4.55 29.84
C GLY A 580 -27.22 6.04 29.61
#